data_AF-A0A925BN20-F1
#
_entry.id   AF-A0A925BN20-F1
#
_cell.length_a   1.000
_cell.length_b   1.000
_cell.length_c   1.000
_cell.angle_alpha   90.00
_cell.angle_beta   90.00
_cell.angle_gamma   90.00
#
_symmetry.space_group_name_H-M   'P 1'
#
loop_
_entity.id
_entity.type
_entity.pdbx_description
1 polymer ?
#
loop_
_entity_poly.entity_id
_entity_poly.type
_entity_poly.pdbx_seq_one_letter_code
_entity_poly.pdbx_strand_id
1 'polypeptide(L)'
;HSPIMCLGNGIPAIVCRWSEQTTKGLMWRDIGLGDWLFDFDKDEDCRRLPEAVLALAKDLAAARAKAAKARAFVEQRQRETMQVVKQSLGG
;
A
#
# COMPACT_ATOMS: atom_id res chain seq x y z
N HIS A 1 4.10 10.34 3.07
CA HIS A 1 3.41 10.40 1.75
C HIS A 1 4.23 9.73 0.65
N SER A 2 5.57 9.81 0.69
CA SER A 2 6.43 9.17 -0.32
C SER A 2 6.08 7.71 -0.66
N PRO A 3 5.73 6.81 0.28
CA PRO A 3 5.49 5.41 -0.09
C PRO A 3 4.26 5.19 -0.98
N ILE A 4 3.19 5.98 -0.80
CA ILE A 4 1.97 5.80 -1.61
C ILE A 4 2.17 6.39 -3.01
N MET A 5 3.00 7.44 -3.11
CA MET A 5 3.41 8.00 -4.40
C MET A 5 4.30 7.01 -5.17
N CYS A 6 5.19 6.27 -4.49
CA CYS A 6 5.96 5.18 -5.10
C CYS A 6 5.02 4.14 -5.72
N LEU A 7 4.02 3.66 -4.96
CA LEU A 7 3.04 2.71 -5.47
C LEU A 7 2.26 3.24 -6.69
N GLY A 8 1.85 4.52 -6.65
CA GLY A 8 1.21 5.18 -7.79
C GLY A 8 2.07 5.16 -9.05
N ASN A 9 3.39 5.32 -8.89
CA ASN A 9 4.39 5.24 -9.96
C ASN A 9 4.85 3.81 -10.29
N GLY A 10 4.20 2.77 -9.76
CA GLY A 10 4.56 1.37 -10.01
C GLY A 10 5.85 0.91 -9.32
N ILE A 11 6.32 1.66 -8.32
CA ILE A 11 7.50 1.34 -7.51
C ILE A 11 7.02 0.65 -6.22
N PRO A 12 7.38 -0.62 -5.98
CA PRO A 12 7.06 -1.32 -4.74
C PRO A 12 7.59 -0.56 -3.52
N ALA A 13 6.78 -0.46 -2.47
CA ALA A 13 7.15 0.27 -1.26
C ALA A 13 6.60 -0.41 -0.01
N ILE A 14 7.50 -0.60 0.96
CA ILE A 14 7.19 -1.02 2.34
C ILE A 14 6.96 0.22 3.19
N VAL A 15 6.01 0.14 4.12
CA VAL A 15 5.74 1.20 5.09
C VAL A 15 6.04 0.70 6.48
N CYS A 16 6.93 1.41 7.16
CA CYS A 16 7.19 1.27 8.59
C CYS A 16 6.51 2.43 9.32
N ARG A 17 5.92 2.15 10.47
CA ARG A 17 5.23 3.15 11.29
C ARG A 17 5.53 2.98 12.77
N TRP A 18 5.18 4.03 13.52
CA TRP A 18 5.06 4.02 14.98
C TRP A 18 3.66 4.46 15.41
N SER A 19 3.38 4.37 16.69
CA SER A 19 2.12 4.71 17.35
C SER A 19 1.84 6.22 17.31
N GLU A 20 2.89 7.05 17.37
CA GLU A 20 2.83 8.51 17.28
C GLU A 20 2.48 8.99 15.87
N GLN A 21 2.70 8.16 14.86
CA GLN A 21 2.30 8.46 13.50
C GLN A 21 0.80 8.24 13.32
N THR A 22 0.20 9.10 12.50
CA THR A 22 -1.22 9.01 12.13
C THR A 22 -1.61 7.65 11.53
N THR A 23 -2.91 7.40 11.46
CA THR A 23 -3.52 6.19 10.86
C THR A 23 -3.28 6.04 9.35
N LYS A 24 -2.64 7.00 8.69
CA LYS A 24 -2.37 6.98 7.25
C LYS A 24 -1.68 5.70 6.78
N GLY A 25 -0.77 5.13 7.58
CA GLY A 25 -0.08 3.87 7.23
C GLY A 25 -1.02 2.67 7.11
N LEU A 26 -2.18 2.70 7.79
CA LEU A 26 -3.15 1.59 7.79
C LEU A 26 -3.73 1.32 6.39
N MET A 27 -3.67 2.29 5.48
CA MET A 27 -4.13 2.12 4.09
C MET A 27 -3.44 0.94 3.38
N TRP A 28 -2.23 0.53 3.79
CA TRP A 28 -1.57 -0.65 3.23
C TRP A 28 -2.42 -1.91 3.43
N ARG A 29 -3.11 -2.04 4.57
CA ARG A 29 -4.04 -3.16 4.81
C ARG A 29 -5.23 -3.08 3.85
N ASP A 30 -5.78 -1.89 3.68
CA ASP A 30 -6.99 -1.65 2.87
C ASP A 30 -6.77 -1.94 1.37
N ILE A 31 -5.56 -1.70 0.85
CA ILE A 31 -5.21 -1.91 -0.56
C ILE A 31 -4.57 -3.29 -0.84
N GLY A 32 -4.60 -4.20 0.14
CA GLY A 32 -4.09 -5.58 -0.03
C GLY A 32 -2.56 -5.72 0.09
N LEU A 33 -1.89 -4.75 0.72
CA LEU A 33 -0.45 -4.73 0.99
C LEU A 33 -0.14 -4.82 2.49
N GLY A 34 -1.01 -5.47 3.28
CA GLY A 34 -0.88 -5.52 4.74
C GLY A 34 0.41 -6.17 5.23
N ASP A 35 0.99 -7.10 4.47
CA ASP A 35 2.28 -7.73 4.75
C ASP A 35 3.48 -6.80 4.50
N TRP A 36 3.27 -5.69 3.78
CA TRP A 36 4.23 -4.60 3.60
C TRP A 36 4.03 -3.44 4.58
N LEU A 37 3.19 -3.61 5.60
CA LEU A 37 3.02 -2.67 6.70
C LEU A 37 3.68 -3.22 7.96
N PHE A 38 4.58 -2.44 8.57
CA PHE A 38 5.33 -2.83 9.77
C PHE A 38 5.14 -1.79 10.86
N ASP A 39 4.86 -2.25 12.08
CA ASP A 39 4.71 -1.45 13.27
C ASP A 39 5.96 -1.57 14.16
N PHE A 40 6.77 -0.53 14.24
CA PHE A 40 8.06 -0.57 14.94
C PHE A 40 7.92 -0.55 16.46
N ASP A 41 6.71 -0.32 16.98
CA ASP A 41 6.41 -0.56 18.40
C ASP A 41 6.18 -2.05 18.71
N LYS A 42 6.24 -2.92 17.69
CA LYS A 42 6.11 -4.37 17.83
C LYS A 42 7.41 -5.05 17.44
N ASP A 43 8.03 -5.70 18.43
CA ASP A 43 9.23 -6.51 18.25
C ASP A 43 9.14 -7.54 17.11
N GLU A 44 7.97 -8.16 16.96
CA GLU A 44 7.72 -9.13 15.89
C GLU A 44 7.89 -8.50 14.50
N ASP A 45 7.27 -7.33 14.28
CA ASP A 45 7.36 -6.60 13.01
C ASP A 45 8.79 -6.13 12.72
N CYS A 46 9.49 -5.64 13.75
CA CYS A 46 10.91 -5.30 13.63
C CYS A 46 11.76 -6.49 13.17
N ARG A 47 11.50 -7.70 13.70
CA ARG A 47 12.26 -8.92 13.36
C ARG A 47 11.96 -9.44 11.96
N ARG A 48 10.72 -9.33 11.45
CA ARG A 48 10.36 -9.79 10.09
C ARG A 48 10.71 -8.80 8.98
N LEU A 49 11.02 -7.53 9.30
CA LEU A 49 11.33 -6.52 8.29
C LEU A 49 12.50 -6.89 7.37
N PRO A 50 13.67 -7.36 7.86
CA PRO A 50 14.80 -7.66 6.99
C PRO A 50 14.48 -8.71 5.93
N GLU A 51 13.73 -9.74 6.31
CA GLU A 51 13.29 -10.79 5.38
C GLU A 51 12.37 -10.23 4.29
N ALA A 52 11.40 -9.39 4.66
CA ALA A 52 10.49 -8.78 3.70
C ALA A 52 11.21 -7.83 2.72
N VAL A 53 12.19 -7.07 3.20
CA VAL A 53 13.03 -6.21 2.34
C VAL A 53 13.86 -7.07 1.37
N LEU A 54 14.46 -8.16 1.86
CA LEU A 54 15.21 -9.09 1.01
C LEU A 54 14.31 -9.78 -0.02
N ALA A 55 13.10 -10.22 0.36
CA ALA A 55 12.16 -10.84 -0.55
C ALA A 55 11.73 -9.87 -1.67
N LEU A 56 11.44 -8.62 -1.31
CA LEU A 56 11.12 -7.56 -2.28
C LEU A 56 12.29 -7.31 -3.24
N ALA A 57 13.52 -7.25 -2.72
CA ALA A 57 14.72 -6.98 -3.53
C ALA A 57 15.12 -8.15 -4.43
N LYS A 58 14.93 -9.40 -3.97
CA LYS A 58 15.27 -10.62 -4.73
C LYS A 58 14.33 -10.88 -5.91
N ASP A 59 13.06 -10.51 -5.77
CA ASP A 59 12.06 -10.67 -6.84
C ASP A 59 11.28 -9.37 -7.08
N LEU A 60 11.97 -8.42 -7.74
CA LEU A 60 11.36 -7.15 -8.11
C LEU A 60 10.21 -7.31 -9.10
N ALA A 61 10.19 -8.37 -9.92
CA ALA A 61 9.12 -8.61 -10.87
C ALA A 61 7.82 -8.96 -10.13
N ALA A 62 7.87 -9.91 -9.19
CA ALA A 62 6.74 -10.24 -8.33
C ALA A 62 6.30 -9.05 -7.47
N ALA A 63 7.25 -8.30 -6.90
CA ALA A 63 6.94 -7.10 -6.12
C ALA A 63 6.22 -6.03 -6.97
N ARG A 64 6.68 -5.77 -8.20
CA ARG A 64 5.99 -4.85 -9.13
C ARG A 64 4.60 -5.35 -9.50
N ALA A 65 4.43 -6.65 -9.76
CA ALA A 65 3.13 -7.23 -10.04
C ALA A 65 2.16 -7.06 -8.85
N LYS A 66 2.65 -7.25 -7.62
CA LYS A 66 1.88 -7.01 -6.39
C LYS A 66 1.49 -5.54 -6.22
N ALA A 67 2.43 -4.61 -6.42
CA ALA A 67 2.14 -3.17 -6.39
C ALA A 67 1.11 -2.78 -7.46
N ALA A 68 1.20 -3.35 -8.67
CA ALA A 68 0.26 -3.11 -9.76
C ALA A 68 -1.16 -3.59 -9.41
N LYS A 69 -1.31 -4.74 -8.73
CA LYS A 69 -2.61 -5.22 -8.24
C LYS A 69 -3.24 -4.24 -7.25
N ALA A 70 -2.46 -3.74 -6.29
CA ALA A 70 -2.94 -2.73 -5.34
C ALA A 70 -3.34 -1.44 -6.04
N ARG A 71 -2.56 -0.98 -7.03
CA ARG A 71 -2.88 0.21 -7.84
C ARG A 71 -4.18 0.02 -8.62
N ALA A 72 -4.35 -1.11 -9.28
CA ALA A 72 -5.56 -1.43 -10.04
C ALA A 72 -6.81 -1.45 -9.15
N PHE A 73 -6.69 -1.98 -7.92
CA PHE A 73 -7.76 -1.92 -6.93
C PHE A 73 -8.15 -0.48 -6.57
N VAL A 74 -7.17 0.39 -6.29
CA VAL A 74 -7.43 1.80 -5.96
C VAL A 74 -8.05 2.54 -7.15
N GLU A 75 -7.55 2.32 -8.37
CA GLU A 75 -8.13 2.89 -9.60
C GLU A 75 -9.58 2.43 -9.80
N GLN A 76 -9.89 1.16 -9.53
CA GLN A 76 -11.25 0.65 -9.57
C GLN A 76 -12.14 1.38 -8.55
N ARG A 77 -11.71 1.48 -7.29
CA ARG A 77 -12.48 2.20 -6.26
C ARG A 77 -12.71 3.66 -6.61
N GLN A 78 -11.70 4.32 -7.16
CA GLN A 78 -11.82 5.70 -7.62
C GLN A 78 -12.86 5.84 -8.74
N ARG A 79 -12.87 4.92 -9.71
CA ARG A 79 -13.91 4.90 -10.75
C ARG A 79 -15.30 4.70 -10.16
N GLU A 80 -15.46 3.72 -9.28
CA GLU A 80 -16.73 3.41 -8.61
C GLU A 80 -17.28 4.61 -7.84
N THR A 81 -16.46 5.29 -7.04
CA THR A 81 -16.89 6.45 -6.25
C THR A 81 -17.21 7.67 -7.12
N MET A 82 -16.45 7.90 -8.19
CA MET A 82 -16.75 9.00 -9.12
C MET A 82 -18.02 8.75 -9.95
N GLN A 83 -18.42 7.50 -10.17
CA GLN A 83 -19.74 7.21 -10.77
C GLN A 83 -20.88 7.66 -9.86
N VAL A 84 -20.75 7.50 -8.53
CA VAL A 84 -21.75 8.00 -7.57
C VAL A 84 -21.85 9.52 -7.64
N VAL A 85 -20.72 10.21 -7.74
CA VAL A 85 -20.71 11.67 -7.91
C VAL A 85 -21.42 12.07 -9.21
N LYS A 86 -21.13 11.37 -10.32
CA LYS A 86 -21.78 11.63 -11.61
C LYS A 86 -23.30 11.50 -11.53
N GLN A 87 -23.79 10.40 -10.95
CA GLN A 87 -25.22 10.15 -10.75
C GLN A 87 -25.87 11.22 -9.87
N SER A 88 -25.16 11.69 -8.83
CA SER A 88 -25.66 12.73 -7.92
C SER A 88 -25.80 14.10 -8.59
N LEU A 89 -25.11 14.32 -9.72
CA LEU A 89 -25.17 15.56 -10.51
C LEU A 89 -26.15 15.45 -11.69
N GLY A 90 -26.92 14.36 -11.79
CA GLY A 90 -27.91 14.15 -12.85
C GLY A 90 -27.33 13.70 -14.19
N GLY A 91 -26.10 13.18 -14.21
CA GLY A 91 -25.46 12.58 -15.38
C GLY A 91 -25.42 11.05 -15.36
#